data_AF-A0A4U7F3T3-F1
#
_entry.id   AF-A0A4U7F3T3-F1
#
_cell.length_a   1.000
_cell.length_b   1.000
_cell.length_c   1.000
_cell.angle_alpha   90.00
_cell.angle_beta   90.00
_cell.angle_gamma   90.00
#
_symmetry.space_group_name_H-M   'P 1'
#
loop_
_entity.id
_entity.type
_entity.pdbx_description
1 polymer ?
#
loop_
_entity_poly.entity_id
_entity_poly.type
_entity_poly.pdbx_seq_one_letter_code
_entity_poly.pdbx_strand_id
1 'polypeptide(L)'
;MNRAEKAALQLQAVAVLRMLKETRTYEELSAVTGLPAGDLNRYVNGHVLPGADRASEVVEAVGRDALADELIARVSFDDEGYVDNSGVVFDQSFLDLVAPVAAETFSFESPDVILTAATDGITLGAAMASFFDARLAYAKKSKETAVEEFIESRQRLASGIELTYYLPARAIDAGDTVLVVDDLIRSGETQELLLDIALQADADITGVFTLIAVGDEGMERARAITDAPVGALTTFE
;
A
#
# COMPACT_ATOMS: atom_id res chain seq x y z
N MET A 1 -22.20 5.15 -3.26
CA MET A 1 -21.33 6.35 -3.32
C MET A 1 -22.04 7.57 -2.75
N ASN A 2 -21.64 7.99 -1.56
CA ASN A 2 -22.02 9.26 -0.96
C ASN A 2 -21.29 10.44 -1.67
N ARG A 3 -21.60 11.69 -1.30
CA ARG A 3 -21.00 12.86 -1.98
C ARG A 3 -19.49 12.98 -1.75
N ALA A 4 -19.00 12.61 -0.58
CA ALA A 4 -17.57 12.64 -0.24
C ALA A 4 -16.81 11.55 -1.00
N GLU A 5 -17.31 10.31 -0.99
CA GLU A 5 -16.76 9.18 -1.78
C GLU A 5 -16.68 9.54 -3.26
N LYS A 6 -17.71 10.20 -3.81
CA LYS A 6 -17.71 10.67 -5.19
C LYS A 6 -16.63 11.69 -5.47
N ALA A 7 -16.48 12.70 -4.60
CA ALA A 7 -15.47 13.73 -4.77
C ALA A 7 -14.05 13.13 -4.65
N ALA A 8 -13.84 12.19 -3.72
CA ALA A 8 -12.58 11.49 -3.54
C ALA A 8 -12.18 10.73 -4.81
N LEU A 9 -13.08 9.90 -5.35
CA LEU A 9 -12.83 9.16 -6.60
C LEU A 9 -12.50 10.08 -7.78
N GLN A 10 -13.23 11.20 -7.91
CA GLN A 10 -12.98 12.18 -8.96
C GLN A 10 -11.60 12.86 -8.84
N LEU A 11 -11.16 13.18 -7.62
CA LEU A 11 -9.84 13.76 -7.37
C LEU A 11 -8.72 12.76 -7.60
N GLN A 12 -8.93 11.49 -7.24
CA GLN A 12 -7.99 10.40 -7.50
C GLN A 12 -7.78 10.19 -9.00
N ALA A 13 -8.87 10.13 -9.77
CA ALA A 13 -8.77 10.04 -11.23
C ALA A 13 -7.95 11.21 -11.81
N VAL A 14 -8.15 12.44 -11.32
CA VAL A 14 -7.35 13.61 -11.75
C VAL A 14 -5.88 13.44 -11.38
N ALA A 15 -5.58 12.92 -10.20
CA ALA A 15 -4.21 12.72 -9.74
C ALA A 15 -3.49 11.63 -10.56
N VAL A 16 -4.16 10.52 -10.92
CA VAL A 16 -3.65 9.50 -11.86
C VAL A 16 -3.33 10.13 -13.22
N LEU A 17 -4.26 10.92 -13.77
CA LEU A 17 -4.05 11.59 -15.05
C LEU A 17 -2.90 12.60 -15.01
N ARG A 18 -2.70 13.28 -13.89
CA ARG A 18 -1.57 14.22 -13.69
C ARG A 18 -0.25 13.48 -13.68
N MET A 19 -0.13 12.40 -12.90
CA MET A 19 1.05 11.56 -12.85
C MET A 19 1.43 11.06 -14.24
N LEU A 20 0.47 10.48 -14.97
CA LEU A 20 0.71 10.01 -16.34
C LEU A 20 1.16 11.13 -17.29
N LYS A 21 0.65 12.35 -17.09
CA LYS A 21 0.96 13.52 -17.91
C LYS A 21 2.35 14.09 -17.66
N GLU A 22 3.04 13.72 -16.58
CA GLU A 22 4.42 14.19 -16.33
C GLU A 22 5.39 13.70 -17.41
N THR A 23 5.21 12.46 -17.87
CA THR A 23 6.10 11.80 -18.85
C THR A 23 5.49 11.67 -20.24
N ARG A 24 4.21 12.01 -20.41
CA ARG A 24 3.47 11.82 -21.67
C ARG A 24 2.85 13.11 -22.20
N THR A 25 2.62 13.19 -23.50
CA THR A 25 1.80 14.21 -24.16
C THR A 25 0.30 13.93 -23.98
N TYR A 26 -0.56 14.89 -24.31
CA TYR A 26 -2.02 14.65 -24.27
C TYR A 26 -2.49 13.66 -25.34
N GLU A 27 -1.76 13.53 -26.45
CA GLU A 27 -2.06 12.53 -27.48
C GLU A 27 -1.75 11.11 -26.99
N GLU A 28 -0.59 10.92 -26.36
CA GLU A 28 -0.22 9.65 -25.73
C GLU A 28 -1.16 9.29 -24.57
N LEU A 29 -1.53 10.26 -23.74
CA LEU A 29 -2.50 10.05 -22.66
C LEU A 29 -3.89 9.67 -23.20
N SER A 30 -4.30 10.24 -24.33
CA SER A 30 -5.54 9.89 -25.02
C SER A 30 -5.53 8.46 -25.51
N ALA A 31 -4.39 7.98 -26.03
CA ALA A 31 -4.24 6.61 -26.48
C ALA A 31 -4.35 5.59 -25.33
N VAL A 32 -3.78 5.91 -24.15
CA VAL A 32 -3.82 5.02 -22.98
C VAL A 32 -5.19 5.00 -22.31
N THR A 33 -5.84 6.17 -22.18
CA THR A 33 -7.07 6.31 -21.40
C THR A 33 -8.36 6.20 -22.23
N GLY A 34 -8.25 6.27 -23.56
CA GLY A 34 -9.41 6.40 -24.46
C GLY A 34 -10.14 7.74 -24.35
N LEU A 35 -9.67 8.68 -23.53
CA LEU A 35 -10.30 9.98 -23.31
C LEU A 35 -9.84 11.00 -24.35
N PRO A 36 -10.72 11.89 -24.86
CA PRO A 36 -10.31 12.94 -25.78
C PRO A 36 -9.27 13.89 -25.17
N ALA A 37 -8.24 14.26 -25.94
CA ALA A 37 -7.17 15.16 -25.49
C ALA A 37 -7.68 16.49 -24.88
N GLY A 38 -8.77 17.04 -25.41
CA GLY A 38 -9.41 18.25 -24.87
C GLY A 38 -10.01 18.06 -23.48
N ASP A 39 -10.61 16.89 -23.21
CA ASP A 39 -11.13 16.53 -21.89
C ASP A 39 -9.99 16.27 -20.91
N LEU A 40 -8.95 15.54 -21.35
CA LEU A 40 -7.75 15.29 -20.55
C LEU A 40 -7.08 16.60 -20.10
N ASN A 41 -6.93 17.58 -21.00
CA ASN A 41 -6.41 18.90 -20.65
C ASN A 41 -7.25 19.56 -19.54
N ARG A 42 -8.57 19.50 -19.65
CA ARG A 42 -9.48 20.08 -18.65
C ARG A 42 -9.40 19.36 -17.30
N TYR A 43 -9.31 18.03 -17.30
CA TYR A 43 -9.20 17.22 -16.09
C TYR A 43 -7.84 17.43 -15.40
N VAL A 44 -6.73 17.30 -16.12
CA VAL A 44 -5.37 17.49 -15.59
C VAL A 44 -5.20 18.88 -14.99
N ASN A 45 -5.68 19.93 -15.67
CA ASN A 45 -5.60 21.29 -15.16
C ASN A 45 -6.65 21.61 -14.08
N GLY A 46 -7.54 20.67 -13.74
CA GLY A 46 -8.56 20.85 -12.70
C GLY A 46 -9.69 21.82 -13.07
N HIS A 47 -9.86 22.15 -14.35
CA HIS A 47 -10.95 23.01 -14.81
C HIS A 47 -12.32 22.35 -14.64
N VAL A 48 -12.37 21.02 -14.79
CA VAL A 48 -13.56 20.18 -14.56
C VAL A 48 -13.09 18.84 -14.00
N LEU A 49 -13.94 18.19 -13.20
CA LEU A 49 -13.72 16.82 -12.74
C LEU A 49 -14.41 15.82 -13.68
N PRO A 50 -13.83 14.62 -13.90
CA PRO A 50 -14.51 13.56 -14.63
C PRO A 50 -15.82 13.16 -13.93
N GLY A 51 -16.80 12.65 -14.68
CA GLY A 51 -17.99 12.02 -14.06
C GLY A 51 -17.59 10.80 -13.21
N ALA A 52 -18.44 10.36 -12.28
CA ALA A 52 -18.12 9.26 -11.36
C ALA A 52 -17.72 7.98 -12.12
N ASP A 53 -18.50 7.58 -13.12
CA ASP A 53 -18.25 6.38 -13.92
C ASP A 53 -16.89 6.46 -14.63
N ARG A 54 -16.57 7.62 -15.22
CA ARG A 54 -15.29 7.87 -15.88
C ARG A 54 -14.12 7.94 -14.90
N ALA A 55 -14.37 8.45 -13.69
CA ALA A 55 -13.35 8.48 -12.65
C ALA A 55 -13.00 7.05 -12.21
N SER A 56 -14.01 6.20 -12.00
CA SER A 56 -13.83 4.76 -11.73
C SER A 56 -13.02 4.10 -12.84
N GLU A 57 -13.41 4.30 -14.10
CA GLU A 57 -12.72 3.71 -15.25
C GLU A 57 -11.23 4.11 -15.31
N VAL A 58 -10.91 5.39 -15.04
CA VAL A 58 -9.51 5.84 -15.00
C VAL A 58 -8.73 5.19 -13.86
N VAL A 59 -9.31 5.08 -12.67
CA VAL A 59 -8.63 4.49 -11.50
C VAL A 59 -8.46 2.97 -11.66
N GLU A 60 -9.50 2.27 -12.10
CA GLU A 60 -9.51 0.81 -12.26
C GLU A 60 -8.71 0.34 -13.47
N ALA A 61 -8.98 0.90 -14.66
CA ALA A 61 -8.45 0.36 -15.91
C ALA A 61 -7.04 0.87 -16.24
N VAL A 62 -6.64 2.00 -15.67
CA VAL A 62 -5.35 2.65 -15.98
C VAL A 62 -4.51 2.86 -14.73
N GLY A 63 -5.12 3.18 -13.59
CA GLY A 63 -4.40 3.53 -12.37
C GLY A 63 -3.43 2.46 -11.90
N ARG A 64 -3.85 1.19 -11.86
CA ARG A 64 -3.00 0.08 -11.39
C ARG A 64 -1.76 -0.11 -12.28
N ASP A 65 -1.97 -0.29 -13.58
CA ASP A 65 -0.87 -0.57 -14.51
C ASP A 65 0.06 0.64 -14.63
N ALA A 66 -0.47 1.86 -14.60
CA ALA A 66 0.33 3.08 -14.59
C ALA A 66 1.20 3.22 -13.34
N LEU A 67 0.65 2.92 -12.16
CA LEU A 67 1.42 2.94 -10.91
C LEU A 67 2.45 1.82 -10.87
N ALA A 68 2.13 0.64 -11.40
CA ALA A 68 3.06 -0.47 -11.50
C ALA A 68 4.25 -0.12 -12.42
N ASP A 69 3.98 0.44 -13.61
CA ASP A 69 5.01 0.91 -14.54
C ASP A 69 5.92 1.97 -13.90
N GLU A 70 5.33 2.94 -13.20
CA GLU A 70 6.07 4.01 -12.54
C GLU A 70 6.92 3.47 -11.38
N LEU A 71 6.39 2.51 -10.61
CA LEU A 71 7.15 1.81 -9.59
C LEU A 71 8.34 1.08 -10.21
N ILE A 72 8.13 0.31 -11.28
CA ILE A 72 9.19 -0.44 -11.97
C ILE A 72 10.29 0.51 -12.46
N ALA A 73 9.91 1.68 -12.98
CA ALA A 73 10.86 2.68 -13.46
C ALA A 73 11.73 3.31 -12.35
N ARG A 74 11.28 3.27 -11.09
CA ARG A 74 11.94 3.90 -9.94
C ARG A 74 12.65 2.91 -9.02
N VAL A 75 12.40 1.61 -9.17
CA VAL A 75 13.02 0.55 -8.40
C VAL A 75 14.29 0.06 -9.10
N SER A 76 15.35 -0.17 -8.34
CA SER A 76 16.59 -0.76 -8.87
C SER A 76 17.06 -1.92 -8.00
N PHE A 77 17.92 -2.77 -8.57
CA PHE A 77 18.50 -3.93 -7.89
C PHE A 77 20.02 -3.80 -7.91
N ASP A 78 20.67 -4.14 -6.79
CA ASP A 78 22.13 -4.26 -6.74
C ASP A 78 22.63 -5.63 -7.23
N ASP A 79 23.95 -5.80 -7.29
CA ASP A 79 24.60 -7.04 -7.74
C ASP A 79 24.30 -8.26 -6.84
N GLU A 80 23.86 -8.02 -5.60
CA GLU A 80 23.46 -9.03 -4.62
C GLU A 80 21.95 -9.31 -4.65
N GLY A 81 21.21 -8.60 -5.52
CA GLY A 81 19.78 -8.73 -5.70
C GLY A 81 18.95 -8.04 -4.61
N TYR A 82 19.51 -7.10 -3.84
CA TYR A 82 18.71 -6.25 -2.94
C TYR A 82 17.99 -5.16 -3.71
N VAL A 83 16.79 -4.81 -3.24
CA VAL A 83 15.92 -3.83 -3.87
C VAL A 83 16.17 -2.46 -3.25
N ASP A 84 16.45 -1.47 -4.09
CA ASP A 84 16.36 -0.05 -3.73
C ASP A 84 15.05 0.51 -4.27
N ASN A 85 14.14 0.83 -3.35
CA ASN A 85 12.84 1.44 -3.61
C ASN A 85 12.74 2.86 -3.03
N SER A 86 13.86 3.48 -2.64
CA SER A 86 13.89 4.81 -1.99
C SER A 86 13.24 5.89 -2.85
N GLY A 87 13.37 5.80 -4.18
CA GLY A 87 12.70 6.68 -5.14
C GLY A 87 11.16 6.57 -5.16
N VAL A 88 10.61 5.53 -4.54
CA VAL A 88 9.16 5.28 -4.41
C VAL A 88 8.69 5.65 -3.01
N VAL A 89 9.30 5.08 -1.96
CA VAL A 89 8.82 5.24 -0.58
C VAL A 89 8.97 6.66 -0.02
N PHE A 90 9.76 7.52 -0.67
CA PHE A 90 9.88 8.94 -0.32
C PHE A 90 8.95 9.87 -1.11
N ASP A 91 8.28 9.38 -2.16
CA ASP A 91 7.35 10.17 -2.94
C ASP A 91 5.92 10.03 -2.42
N GLN A 92 5.53 10.95 -1.52
CA GLN A 92 4.18 10.96 -0.95
C GLN A 92 3.09 11.10 -2.01
N SER A 93 3.34 11.84 -3.11
CA SER A 93 2.32 12.03 -4.15
C SER A 93 2.03 10.72 -4.89
N PHE A 94 3.06 9.90 -5.08
CA PHE A 94 2.90 8.54 -5.60
C PHE A 94 2.15 7.65 -4.59
N LEU A 95 2.54 7.66 -3.31
CA LEU A 95 1.91 6.81 -2.29
C LEU A 95 0.43 7.16 -2.06
N ASP A 96 0.06 8.43 -2.12
CA ASP A 96 -1.34 8.90 -2.03
C ASP A 96 -2.21 8.36 -3.19
N LEU A 97 -1.60 8.04 -4.34
CA LEU A 97 -2.28 7.39 -5.47
C LEU A 97 -2.38 5.87 -5.29
N VAL A 98 -1.39 5.25 -4.66
CA VAL A 98 -1.37 3.80 -4.42
C VAL A 98 -2.53 3.39 -3.52
N ALA A 99 -2.78 4.12 -2.43
CA ALA A 99 -3.78 3.75 -1.44
C ALA A 99 -5.19 3.45 -2.03
N PRO A 100 -5.80 4.37 -2.79
CA PRO A 100 -7.11 4.11 -3.39
C PRO A 100 -7.09 3.06 -4.49
N VAL A 101 -6.04 3.01 -5.30
CA VAL A 101 -5.92 2.00 -6.37
C VAL A 101 -5.80 0.60 -5.78
N ALA A 102 -5.01 0.44 -4.72
CA ALA A 102 -4.86 -0.82 -4.00
C ALA A 102 -6.17 -1.23 -3.32
N ALA A 103 -6.84 -0.29 -2.63
CA ALA A 103 -8.12 -0.55 -2.00
C ALA A 103 -9.16 -1.11 -2.98
N GLU A 104 -9.31 -0.48 -4.16
CA GLU A 104 -10.23 -0.95 -5.19
C GLU A 104 -9.77 -2.28 -5.79
N THR A 105 -8.49 -2.37 -6.21
CA THR A 105 -7.91 -3.55 -6.89
C THR A 105 -8.06 -4.82 -6.07
N PHE A 106 -7.79 -4.75 -4.76
CA PHE A 106 -7.83 -5.89 -3.86
C PHE A 106 -9.13 -5.97 -3.05
N SER A 107 -10.07 -5.04 -3.30
CA SER A 107 -11.34 -4.94 -2.59
C SER A 107 -11.18 -4.94 -1.07
N PHE A 108 -10.20 -4.17 -0.57
CA PHE A 108 -9.96 -4.06 0.86
C PHE A 108 -11.13 -3.36 1.55
N GLU A 109 -11.63 -3.95 2.62
CA GLU A 109 -12.56 -3.29 3.53
C GLU A 109 -11.85 -2.17 4.29
N SER A 110 -12.59 -1.16 4.78
CA SER A 110 -12.01 -0.08 5.58
C SER A 110 -11.54 -0.62 6.95
N PRO A 111 -10.23 -0.65 7.23
CA PRO A 111 -9.71 -1.16 8.49
C PRO A 111 -9.76 -0.09 9.59
N ASP A 112 -9.79 -0.52 10.86
CA ASP A 112 -9.61 0.37 12.02
C ASP A 112 -8.13 0.75 12.20
N VAL A 113 -7.23 -0.15 11.82
CA VAL A 113 -5.77 0.01 11.97
C VAL A 113 -5.03 -0.44 10.70
N ILE A 114 -4.13 0.43 10.23
CA ILE A 114 -3.04 0.07 9.32
C ILE A 114 -1.83 -0.34 10.14
N LEU A 115 -1.36 -1.58 9.97
CA LEU A 115 -0.20 -2.11 10.69
C LEU A 115 0.99 -2.30 9.74
N THR A 116 2.16 -1.77 10.10
CA THR A 116 3.42 -1.98 9.37
C THR A 116 4.58 -2.28 10.32
N ALA A 117 5.73 -2.69 9.78
CA ALA A 117 7.00 -2.64 10.51
C ALA A 117 7.70 -1.29 10.25
N ALA A 118 8.53 -0.85 11.19
CA ALA A 118 9.47 0.23 10.93
C ALA A 118 10.63 -0.27 10.04
N THR A 119 11.10 0.48 9.03
CA THR A 119 10.88 1.94 8.86
C THR A 119 10.22 2.31 7.53
N ASP A 120 10.60 1.72 6.41
CA ASP A 120 10.23 2.22 5.08
C ASP A 120 8.73 2.05 4.77
N GLY A 121 8.11 0.94 5.19
CA GLY A 121 6.66 0.74 5.13
C GLY A 121 5.81 1.79 5.86
N ILE A 122 6.39 2.63 6.73
CA ILE A 122 5.65 3.69 7.46
C ILE A 122 5.05 4.73 6.50
N THR A 123 5.74 5.10 5.41
CA THR A 123 5.21 6.12 4.49
C THR A 123 4.01 5.60 3.71
N LEU A 124 4.06 4.35 3.25
CA LEU A 124 2.91 3.65 2.67
C LEU A 124 1.79 3.52 3.69
N GLY A 125 2.10 3.12 4.92
CA GLY A 125 1.14 3.00 6.00
C GLY A 125 0.44 4.31 6.32
N ALA A 126 1.15 5.44 6.29
CA ALA A 126 0.56 6.76 6.48
C ALA A 126 -0.40 7.14 5.34
N ALA A 127 -0.04 6.86 4.09
CA ALA A 127 -0.91 7.11 2.93
C ALA A 127 -2.20 6.27 3.01
N MET A 128 -2.07 4.97 3.32
CA MET A 128 -3.20 4.05 3.52
C MET A 128 -4.09 4.49 4.67
N ALA A 129 -3.50 4.85 5.82
CA ALA A 129 -4.25 5.27 7.00
C ALA A 129 -5.04 6.56 6.73
N SER A 130 -4.42 7.52 6.02
CA SER A 130 -5.08 8.75 5.59
C SER A 130 -6.25 8.47 4.64
N PHE A 131 -6.08 7.55 3.69
CA PHE A 131 -7.13 7.19 2.74
C PHE A 131 -8.34 6.51 3.40
N PHE A 132 -8.10 5.59 4.32
CA PHE A 132 -9.15 4.84 5.02
C PHE A 132 -9.73 5.54 6.25
N ASP A 133 -9.18 6.70 6.65
CA ASP A 133 -9.48 7.35 7.95
C ASP A 133 -9.21 6.41 9.15
N ALA A 134 -8.12 5.66 9.06
CA ALA A 134 -7.73 4.62 10.02
C ALA A 134 -6.54 5.06 10.90
N ARG A 135 -6.31 4.35 12.01
CA ARG A 135 -5.11 4.56 12.85
C ARG A 135 -3.90 3.92 12.17
N LEU A 136 -2.73 4.56 12.25
CA LEU A 136 -1.46 3.93 11.88
C LEU A 136 -0.76 3.36 13.13
N ALA A 137 -0.47 2.07 13.11
CA ALA A 137 0.36 1.38 14.08
C ALA A 137 1.61 0.82 13.39
N TYR A 138 2.77 0.88 14.06
CA TYR A 138 3.99 0.34 13.49
C TYR A 138 4.87 -0.36 14.54
N ALA A 139 5.20 -1.62 14.26
CA ALA A 139 6.02 -2.44 15.12
C ALA A 139 7.51 -2.14 14.93
N LYS A 140 8.28 -2.22 16.01
CA LYS A 140 9.70 -1.85 16.04
C LYS A 140 10.58 -2.99 16.51
N LYS A 141 11.84 -2.97 16.10
CA LYS A 141 12.87 -3.92 16.58
C LYS A 141 13.38 -3.59 17.99
N SER A 142 12.98 -2.46 18.56
CA SER A 142 13.34 -2.02 19.91
C SER A 142 12.13 -1.43 20.63
N LYS A 143 12.12 -1.55 21.97
CA LYS A 143 11.09 -0.99 22.84
C LYS A 143 11.38 0.45 23.21
N GLU A 144 10.33 1.27 23.29
CA GLU A 144 10.40 2.57 23.95
C GLU A 144 10.56 2.41 25.46
N THR A 145 11.48 3.17 26.05
CA THR A 145 11.72 3.15 27.50
C THR A 145 10.51 3.61 28.31
N ALA A 146 9.63 4.44 27.73
CA ALA A 146 8.48 5.04 28.40
C ALA A 146 7.16 4.26 28.21
N VAL A 147 7.21 3.07 27.59
CA VAL A 147 6.04 2.21 27.37
C VAL A 147 6.17 0.97 28.24
N GLU A 148 5.09 0.62 28.93
CA GLU A 148 5.10 -0.47 29.92
C GLU A 148 4.79 -1.84 29.29
N GLU A 149 3.79 -1.89 28.40
CA GLU A 149 3.26 -3.14 27.85
C GLU A 149 3.39 -3.20 26.33
N PHE A 150 3.79 -4.37 25.83
CA PHE A 150 4.02 -4.65 24.42
C PHE A 150 3.42 -6.00 24.03
N ILE A 151 2.90 -6.07 22.82
CA ILE A 151 2.72 -7.31 22.09
C ILE A 151 4.05 -7.60 21.39
N GLU A 152 4.53 -8.83 21.50
CA GLU A 152 5.82 -9.24 20.94
C GLU A 152 5.63 -10.45 20.05
N SER A 153 6.18 -10.38 18.84
CA SER A 153 6.30 -11.56 17.97
C SER A 153 7.76 -11.80 17.64
N ARG A 154 8.15 -13.07 17.64
CA ARG A 154 9.54 -13.52 17.54
C ARG A 154 9.66 -14.69 16.59
N GLN A 155 10.66 -14.64 15.71
CA GLN A 155 10.97 -15.73 14.80
C GLN A 155 12.47 -15.98 14.76
N ARG A 156 12.86 -17.25 14.77
CA ARG A 156 14.25 -17.66 14.60
C ARG A 156 14.50 -17.99 13.14
N LEU A 157 15.34 -17.18 12.49
CA LEU A 157 15.74 -17.36 11.11
C LEU A 157 16.64 -18.59 10.97
N ALA A 158 16.71 -19.16 9.77
CA ALA A 158 17.59 -20.30 9.46
C ALA A 158 19.08 -19.98 9.71
N SER A 159 19.46 -18.71 9.62
CA SER A 159 20.79 -18.18 9.96
C SER A 159 21.11 -18.20 11.46
N GLY A 160 20.13 -18.51 12.31
CA GLY A 160 20.23 -18.48 13.77
C GLY A 160 20.01 -17.10 14.40
N ILE A 161 19.79 -16.07 13.57
CA ILE A 161 19.40 -14.73 14.01
C ILE A 161 17.94 -14.77 14.49
N GLU A 162 17.66 -14.13 15.62
CA GLU A 162 16.29 -13.92 16.11
C GLU A 162 15.79 -12.56 15.63
N LEU A 163 14.67 -12.58 14.89
CA LEU A 163 13.94 -11.38 14.51
C LEU A 163 12.80 -11.20 15.50
N THR A 164 12.72 -10.02 16.13
CA THR A 164 11.65 -9.68 17.07
C THR A 164 11.09 -8.32 16.73
N TYR A 165 9.75 -8.22 16.73
CA TYR A 165 9.03 -6.97 16.64
C TYR A 165 8.19 -6.74 17.91
N TYR A 166 8.15 -5.48 18.33
CA TYR A 166 7.43 -4.99 19.49
C TYR A 166 6.41 -3.95 19.04
N LEU A 167 5.17 -4.10 19.48
CA LEU A 167 4.12 -3.09 19.31
C LEU A 167 3.56 -2.72 20.68
N PRO A 168 3.47 -1.42 21.06
CA PRO A 168 2.79 -1.03 22.30
C PRO A 168 1.39 -1.64 22.37
N ALA A 169 1.04 -2.29 23.48
CA ALA A 169 -0.20 -3.09 23.57
C ALA A 169 -1.48 -2.28 23.27
N ARG A 170 -1.47 -0.98 23.59
CA ARG A 170 -2.56 -0.03 23.31
C ARG A 170 -2.73 0.39 21.84
N ALA A 171 -1.92 -0.14 20.93
CA ALA A 171 -1.93 0.26 19.52
C ALA A 171 -3.01 -0.47 18.71
N ILE A 172 -3.43 -1.65 19.16
CA ILE A 172 -4.48 -2.47 18.57
C ILE A 172 -5.35 -2.99 19.71
N ASP A 173 -6.65 -2.77 19.62
CA ASP A 173 -7.64 -3.25 20.57
C ASP A 173 -8.29 -4.55 20.07
N ALA A 174 -8.76 -5.40 20.98
CA ALA A 174 -9.47 -6.63 20.62
C ALA A 174 -10.72 -6.32 19.78
N GLY A 175 -10.86 -7.03 18.66
CA GLY A 175 -11.92 -6.81 17.67
C GLY A 175 -11.67 -5.68 16.68
N ASP A 176 -10.51 -5.00 16.73
CA ASP A 176 -10.10 -4.09 15.66
C ASP A 176 -9.93 -4.86 14.35
N THR A 177 -10.26 -4.22 13.23
CA THR A 177 -9.91 -4.70 11.90
C THR A 177 -8.55 -4.16 11.45
N VAL A 178 -7.66 -5.03 10.96
CA VAL A 178 -6.26 -4.70 10.69
C VAL A 178 -5.88 -5.02 9.24
N LEU A 179 -5.41 -4.02 8.52
CA LEU A 179 -4.74 -4.17 7.22
C LEU A 179 -3.22 -4.09 7.43
N VAL A 180 -2.52 -5.18 7.16
CA VAL A 180 -1.05 -5.21 7.22
C VAL A 180 -0.49 -4.65 5.92
N VAL A 181 0.40 -3.67 6.01
CA VAL A 181 1.06 -3.07 4.85
C VAL A 181 2.57 -3.07 5.01
N ASP A 182 3.29 -3.19 3.90
CA ASP A 182 4.75 -3.04 3.88
C ASP A 182 5.24 -2.50 2.53
N ASP A 183 6.44 -1.96 2.46
CA ASP A 183 7.00 -1.54 1.18
C ASP A 183 7.45 -2.73 0.32
N LEU A 184 7.90 -3.81 0.95
CA LEU A 184 8.44 -4.98 0.25
C LEU A 184 8.16 -6.30 0.98
N ILE A 185 7.83 -7.34 0.20
CA ILE A 185 7.78 -8.72 0.67
C ILE A 185 8.69 -9.62 -0.19
N ARG A 186 9.51 -10.43 0.48
CA ARG A 186 10.38 -11.43 -0.15
C ARG A 186 10.18 -12.82 0.46
N SER A 187 10.69 -13.03 1.69
CA SER A 187 10.50 -14.28 2.44
C SER A 187 9.18 -14.34 3.21
N GLY A 188 8.52 -13.20 3.41
CA GLY A 188 7.30 -13.08 4.21
C GLY A 188 7.52 -13.07 5.73
N GLU A 189 8.78 -13.10 6.20
CA GLU A 189 9.11 -13.19 7.64
C GLU A 189 8.64 -11.97 8.44
N THR A 190 8.77 -10.76 7.88
CA THR A 190 8.23 -9.55 8.51
C THR A 190 6.71 -9.62 8.60
N GLN A 191 6.04 -9.99 7.52
CA GLN A 191 4.58 -10.05 7.44
C GLN A 191 4.01 -11.12 8.38
N GLU A 192 4.68 -12.27 8.51
CA GLU A 192 4.32 -13.31 9.50
C GLU A 192 4.34 -12.76 10.92
N LEU A 193 5.38 -12.00 11.30
CA LEU A 193 5.47 -11.39 12.63
C LEU A 193 4.41 -10.32 12.86
N LEU A 194 4.06 -9.52 11.84
CA LEU A 194 3.01 -8.50 11.95
C LEU A 194 1.62 -9.12 12.07
N LEU A 195 1.33 -10.17 11.27
CA LEU A 195 0.10 -10.94 11.37
C LEU A 195 -0.03 -11.59 12.75
N ASP A 196 1.04 -12.18 13.28
CA ASP A 196 1.05 -12.76 14.62
C ASP A 196 0.82 -11.71 15.71
N ILE A 197 1.41 -10.50 15.61
CA ILE A 197 1.10 -9.38 16.53
C ILE A 197 -0.39 -9.04 16.53
N ALA A 198 -1.00 -8.93 15.36
CA ALA A 198 -2.43 -8.60 15.26
C ALA A 198 -3.32 -9.74 15.80
N LEU A 199 -2.99 -11.00 15.52
CA LEU A 199 -3.70 -12.16 16.08
C LEU A 199 -3.57 -12.25 17.61
N GLN A 200 -2.39 -11.95 18.16
CA GLN A 200 -2.19 -11.88 19.62
C GLN A 200 -3.00 -10.74 20.28
N ALA A 201 -3.38 -9.71 19.53
CA ALA A 201 -4.24 -8.63 20.00
C ALA A 201 -5.74 -9.00 19.98
N ASP A 202 -6.10 -10.21 19.57
CA ASP A 202 -7.49 -10.63 19.27
C ASP A 202 -8.15 -9.73 18.20
N ALA A 203 -7.38 -9.31 17.19
CA ALA A 203 -7.84 -8.47 16.07
C ALA A 203 -8.12 -9.29 14.80
N ASP A 204 -8.99 -8.76 13.93
CA ASP A 204 -9.39 -9.40 12.67
C ASP A 204 -8.55 -8.86 11.50
N ILE A 205 -7.89 -9.75 10.75
CA ILE A 205 -7.08 -9.35 9.58
C ILE A 205 -8.00 -9.10 8.38
N THR A 206 -7.96 -7.91 7.79
CA THR A 206 -8.72 -7.54 6.59
C THR A 206 -7.90 -7.61 5.30
N GLY A 207 -6.57 -7.71 5.41
CA GLY A 207 -5.73 -7.97 4.24
C GLY A 207 -4.24 -7.82 4.52
N VAL A 208 -3.45 -8.14 3.50
CA VAL A 208 -2.02 -7.82 3.41
C VAL A 208 -1.73 -7.15 2.08
N PHE A 209 -1.04 -6.02 2.10
CA PHE A 209 -0.64 -5.30 0.89
C PHE A 209 0.83 -4.87 0.92
N THR A 210 1.55 -5.08 -0.19
CA THR A 210 2.87 -4.46 -0.37
C THR A 210 3.01 -3.70 -1.69
N LEU A 211 3.95 -2.73 -1.75
CA LEU A 211 4.31 -2.12 -3.03
C LEU A 211 5.01 -3.15 -3.92
N ILE A 212 5.95 -3.91 -3.33
CA ILE A 212 6.84 -4.81 -4.06
C ILE A 212 6.73 -6.21 -3.50
N ALA A 213 6.56 -7.22 -4.36
CA ALA A 213 6.85 -8.61 -4.07
C ALA A 213 8.09 -9.05 -4.86
N VAL A 214 9.01 -9.78 -4.22
CA VAL A 214 10.15 -10.43 -4.87
C VAL A 214 9.97 -11.93 -4.75
N GLY A 215 9.69 -12.58 -5.88
CA GLY A 215 9.22 -13.96 -5.94
C GLY A 215 7.84 -14.16 -5.30
N ASP A 216 7.43 -15.43 -5.19
CA ASP A 216 6.10 -15.80 -4.68
C ASP A 216 6.12 -16.25 -3.21
N GLU A 217 7.28 -16.63 -2.66
CA GLU A 217 7.41 -17.28 -1.36
C GLU A 217 6.74 -16.48 -0.23
N GLY A 218 7.07 -15.19 -0.10
CA GLY A 218 6.51 -14.37 0.96
C GLY A 218 5.01 -14.15 0.82
N MET A 219 4.51 -14.03 -0.40
CA MET A 219 3.07 -13.87 -0.66
C MET A 219 2.30 -15.16 -0.32
N GLU A 220 2.83 -16.32 -0.69
CA GLU A 220 2.28 -17.62 -0.30
C GLU A 220 2.29 -17.81 1.21
N ARG A 221 3.37 -17.39 1.88
CA ARG A 221 3.50 -17.46 3.33
C ARG A 221 2.46 -16.64 4.05
N ALA A 222 2.19 -15.42 3.60
CA ALA A 222 1.14 -14.58 4.18
C ALA A 222 -0.26 -15.20 3.98
N ARG A 223 -0.55 -15.74 2.78
CA ARG A 223 -1.81 -16.45 2.48
C ARG A 223 -2.01 -17.73 3.29
N ALA A 224 -0.93 -18.34 3.78
CA ALA A 224 -1.03 -19.51 4.65
C ALA A 224 -1.49 -19.15 6.08
N ILE A 225 -1.43 -17.87 6.46
CA ILE A 225 -1.76 -17.38 7.82
C ILE A 225 -3.14 -16.73 7.86
N THR A 226 -3.58 -16.09 6.77
CA THR A 226 -4.88 -15.39 6.69
C THR A 226 -5.65 -15.75 5.43
N ASP A 227 -6.98 -15.85 5.56
CA ASP A 227 -7.93 -16.00 4.45
C ASP A 227 -8.27 -14.67 3.77
N ALA A 228 -7.82 -13.54 4.32
CA ALA A 228 -8.05 -12.21 3.78
C ALA A 228 -7.25 -11.97 2.48
N PRO A 229 -7.63 -10.97 1.65
CA PRO A 229 -6.89 -10.65 0.42
C PRO A 229 -5.41 -10.32 0.68
N VAL A 230 -4.52 -10.94 -0.11
CA VAL A 230 -3.06 -10.71 -0.06
C VAL A 230 -2.56 -10.28 -1.44
N GLY A 231 -2.11 -9.03 -1.53
CA GLY A 231 -1.80 -8.34 -2.79
C GLY A 231 -0.46 -7.60 -2.78
N ALA A 232 0.11 -7.44 -3.97
CA ALA A 232 1.24 -6.54 -4.21
C ALA A 232 0.95 -5.66 -5.43
N LEU A 233 1.42 -4.42 -5.44
CA LEU A 233 1.30 -3.56 -6.61
C LEU A 233 2.07 -4.15 -7.80
N THR A 234 3.33 -4.54 -7.56
CA THR A 234 4.21 -5.18 -8.56
C THR A 234 4.94 -6.38 -7.97
N THR A 235 5.11 -7.43 -8.79
CA THR A 235 5.97 -8.59 -8.48
C THR A 235 7.19 -8.59 -9.40
N PHE A 236 8.37 -8.76 -8.83
CA PHE A 236 9.63 -9.01 -9.53
C PHE A 236 10.03 -10.48 -9.35
N GLU A 237 10.55 -11.09 -10.42
CA GLU A 237 11.11 -12.46 -10.37
C GLU A 237 12.54 -12.49 -9.81
#